data_AF-L7RFG6-F1
#
_entry.id   AF-L7RFG6-F1
#
_cell.length_a   1.000
_cell.length_b   1.000
_cell.length_c   1.000
_cell.angle_alpha   90.00
_cell.angle_beta   90.00
_cell.angle_gamma   90.00
#
_symmetry.space_group_name_H-M   'P 1'
#
loop_
_entity.id
_entity.type
_entity.pdbx_description
1 polymer ?
#
loop_
_entity_poly.entity_id
_entity_poly.type
_entity_poly.pdbx_seq_one_letter_code
_entity_poly.pdbx_strand_id
1 'polypeptide(L)'
;PHEVRCNCVECVSSSDVDSLRHSRSRLNIYKALASPSLIALSSEDPFLTAFQLSWELQELSKVENEFKSEYEELSRQCKQFAKDLLDQTRSSRELEIILNYRDDNSLLEEQSGNDLARLKLAIKYRQK
;
A
#
# COMPACT_ATOMS: atom_id res chain seq x y z
N PRO A 1 8.11 -2.04 9.00
CA PRO A 1 7.87 -1.45 10.33
C PRO A 1 7.04 -2.45 11.15
N HIS A 2 7.17 -2.48 12.47
CA HIS A 2 6.25 -3.30 13.27
C HIS A 2 4.83 -2.73 13.23
N GLU A 3 3.84 -3.60 13.38
CA GLU A 3 2.44 -3.19 13.53
C GLU A 3 2.29 -2.23 14.71
N VAL A 4 1.30 -1.33 14.65
CA VAL A 4 1.05 -0.35 15.73
C VAL A 4 0.78 -1.02 17.08
N ARG A 5 0.24 -2.24 17.07
CA ARG A 5 -0.08 -3.03 18.27
C ARG A 5 0.98 -4.10 18.59
N CYS A 6 2.21 -3.91 18.14
CA CYS A 6 3.28 -4.85 18.43
C CYS A 6 3.66 -4.83 19.92
N ASN A 7 3.61 -6.00 20.56
CA ASN A 7 3.94 -6.17 21.98
C ASN A 7 5.38 -6.68 22.20
N CYS A 8 6.29 -6.46 21.25
CA CYS A 8 7.69 -6.85 21.47
C CYS A 8 8.36 -5.94 22.50
N VAL A 9 9.40 -6.46 23.17
CA VAL A 9 10.09 -5.75 24.25
C VAL A 9 10.60 -4.38 23.80
N GLU A 10 11.10 -4.26 22.58
CA GLU A 10 11.60 -3.00 22.01
C GLU A 10 10.48 -1.98 21.74
N CYS A 11 9.34 -2.40 21.18
CA CYS A 11 8.20 -1.51 20.92
C CYS A 11 7.57 -1.02 22.23
N VAL A 12 7.39 -1.91 23.20
CA VAL A 12 6.79 -1.56 24.50
C VAL A 12 7.73 -0.64 25.29
N SER A 13 9.02 -0.97 25.38
CA SER A 13 9.98 -0.12 26.10
C SER A 13 10.13 1.26 25.46
N SER A 14 10.19 1.35 24.13
CA SER A 14 10.28 2.64 23.45
C SER A 14 9.00 3.48 23.57
N SER A 15 7.81 2.85 23.58
CA SER A 15 6.56 3.56 23.84
C SER A 15 6.42 4.02 25.30
N ASP A 16 6.90 3.23 26.27
CA ASP A 16 6.86 3.58 27.70
C ASP A 16 7.80 4.75 28.02
N VAL A 17 8.94 4.84 27.31
CA VAL A 17 9.89 5.94 27.46
C VAL A 17 9.40 7.21 26.76
N ASP A 18 9.01 7.12 25.48
CA ASP A 18 8.50 8.26 24.71
C ASP A 18 7.60 7.80 23.54
N SER A 19 6.30 7.71 23.84
CA SER A 19 5.28 7.30 22.88
C SER A 19 5.20 8.21 21.64
N LEU A 20 5.33 9.53 21.82
CA LEU A 20 5.25 10.48 20.71
C LEU A 20 6.44 10.35 19.76
N ARG A 21 7.66 10.20 20.29
CA ARG A 21 8.85 9.96 19.45
C ARG A 21 8.77 8.62 18.74
N HIS A 22 8.26 7.57 19.41
CA HIS A 22 8.06 6.27 18.79
C HIS A 22 7.08 6.36 17.60
N SER A 23 5.91 6.98 17.80
CA SER A 23 4.93 7.22 16.73
C SER A 23 5.49 8.09 15.59
N ARG A 24 6.26 9.14 15.90
CA ARG A 24 6.91 9.99 14.89
C ARG A 24 7.93 9.21 14.05
N SER A 25 8.70 8.33 14.70
CA SER A 25 9.66 7.45 14.01
C SER A 25 8.94 6.51 13.03
N ARG A 26 7.85 5.87 13.48
CA ARG A 26 7.00 5.01 12.63
C ARG A 26 6.44 5.78 11.43
N LEU A 27 5.90 6.97 11.63
CA LEU A 27 5.41 7.82 10.54
C LEU A 27 6.51 8.11 9.51
N ASN A 28 7.73 8.42 9.95
CA ASN A 28 8.85 8.70 9.05
C ASN A 28 9.25 7.46 8.22
N ILE A 29 9.17 6.25 8.79
CA ILE A 29 9.38 5.00 8.03
C ILE A 29 8.30 4.86 6.95
N TYR A 30 7.03 5.08 7.29
CA TYR A 30 5.95 5.03 6.31
C TYR A 30 6.08 6.09 5.21
N LYS A 31 6.56 7.29 5.53
CA LYS A 31 6.89 8.31 4.52
C LYS A 31 7.93 7.82 3.52
N ALA A 32 8.95 7.11 3.99
CA ALA A 32 9.96 6.54 3.10
C ALA A 32 9.37 5.42 2.23
N LEU A 33 8.59 4.51 2.83
CA LEU A 33 7.96 3.39 2.14
C LEU A 33 6.93 3.83 1.09
N ALA A 34 6.18 4.90 1.36
CA ALA A 34 5.19 5.47 0.45
C ALA A 34 5.80 6.28 -0.70
N SER A 35 7.13 6.41 -0.75
CA SER A 35 7.82 7.12 -1.83
C SER A 35 7.59 6.42 -3.18
N PRO A 36 7.04 7.13 -4.19
CA PRO A 36 6.80 6.57 -5.52
C PRO A 36 8.06 5.96 -6.15
N SER A 37 9.20 6.64 -6.00
CA SER A 37 10.47 6.16 -6.54
C SER A 37 10.93 4.87 -5.87
N LEU A 38 10.70 4.73 -4.56
CA LEU A 38 11.05 3.50 -3.85
C LEU A 38 10.17 2.36 -4.32
N ILE A 39 8.84 2.56 -4.33
CA ILE A 39 7.88 1.53 -4.78
C ILE A 39 8.20 1.10 -6.21
N ALA A 40 8.49 2.03 -7.12
CA ALA A 40 8.80 1.73 -8.51
C ALA A 40 10.11 0.95 -8.71
N LEU A 41 11.10 1.14 -7.84
CA LEU A 41 12.43 0.54 -7.99
C LEU A 41 12.62 -0.76 -7.18
N SER A 42 11.88 -0.93 -6.08
CA SER A 42 12.06 -2.06 -5.17
C SER A 42 10.92 -3.08 -5.20
N SER A 43 9.78 -2.75 -5.81
CA SER A 43 8.62 -3.63 -5.84
C SER A 43 8.59 -4.46 -7.11
N GLU A 44 8.28 -5.75 -6.98
CA GLU A 44 8.00 -6.65 -8.12
C GLU A 44 6.68 -6.25 -8.80
N ASP A 45 5.67 -5.93 -7.98
CA ASP A 45 4.37 -5.44 -8.44
C ASP A 45 4.05 -4.08 -7.80
N PRO A 46 4.32 -2.95 -8.49
CA PRO A 46 4.13 -1.62 -7.93
C PRO A 46 2.64 -1.28 -7.68
N PHE A 47 1.71 -1.86 -8.44
CA PHE A 47 0.28 -1.63 -8.25
C PHE A 47 -0.21 -2.31 -6.97
N LEU A 48 0.16 -3.58 -6.76
CA LEU A 48 -0.23 -4.33 -5.56
C LEU A 48 0.32 -3.66 -4.30
N THR A 49 1.61 -3.32 -4.31
CA THR A 49 2.28 -2.65 -3.20
C THR A 49 1.63 -1.31 -2.89
N ALA A 50 1.33 -0.50 -3.91
CA ALA A 50 0.62 0.77 -3.71
C ALA A 50 -0.77 0.58 -3.10
N PHE A 51 -1.53 -0.43 -3.54
CA PHE A 51 -2.86 -0.74 -3.01
C PHE A 51 -2.80 -1.17 -1.54
N GLN A 52 -1.93 -2.12 -1.22
CA GLN A 52 -1.74 -2.61 0.15
C GLN A 52 -1.30 -1.49 1.08
N LEU A 53 -0.28 -0.72 0.69
CA LEU A 53 0.26 0.37 1.50
C LEU A 53 -0.78 1.48 1.70
N SER A 54 -1.54 1.85 0.66
CA SER A 54 -2.59 2.85 0.80
C SER A 54 -3.69 2.43 1.79
N TRP A 55 -4.02 1.14 1.83
CA TRP A 55 -5.01 0.59 2.75
C TRP A 55 -4.48 0.53 4.18
N GLU A 56 -3.25 0.04 4.34
CA GLU A 56 -2.58 -0.01 5.65
C GLU A 56 -2.49 1.39 6.27
N LEU A 57 -2.05 2.40 5.50
CA LEU A 57 -2.01 3.80 5.94
C LEU A 57 -3.38 4.33 6.32
N GLN A 58 -4.43 3.93 5.60
CA GLN A 58 -5.81 4.32 5.91
C GLN A 58 -6.35 3.66 7.18
N GLU A 59 -5.94 2.44 7.51
CA GLU A 59 -6.27 1.81 8.79
C GLU A 59 -5.44 2.41 9.93
N LEU A 60 -4.16 2.69 9.71
CA LEU A 60 -3.27 3.35 10.66
C LEU A 60 -3.79 4.73 11.09
N SER A 61 -4.35 5.51 10.15
CA SER A 61 -4.92 6.83 10.46
C SER A 61 -6.11 6.77 11.42
N LYS A 62 -6.77 5.62 11.55
CA LYS A 62 -7.87 5.40 12.52
C LYS A 62 -7.36 4.95 13.88
N VAL A 63 -6.17 4.36 13.94
CA VAL A 63 -5.56 3.84 15.17
C VAL A 63 -4.74 4.94 15.84
N GLU A 64 -3.92 5.67 15.08
CA GLU A 64 -3.09 6.78 15.55
C GLU A 64 -3.72 8.12 15.18
N ASN A 65 -4.47 8.73 16.11
CA ASN A 65 -5.19 9.97 15.84
C ASN A 65 -4.26 11.19 15.77
N GLU A 66 -3.09 11.12 16.42
CA GLU A 66 -2.11 12.20 16.54
C GLU A 66 -1.49 12.59 15.18
N PHE A 67 -1.39 11.65 14.24
CA PHE A 67 -0.82 11.85 12.90
C PHE A 67 -1.79 11.42 11.80
N LYS A 68 -3.09 11.47 12.09
CA LYS A 68 -4.15 11.00 11.18
C LYS A 68 -4.05 11.66 9.80
N SER A 69 -3.88 12.98 9.75
CA SER A 69 -3.79 13.75 8.50
C SER A 69 -2.63 13.30 7.61
N GLU A 70 -1.47 13.04 8.22
CA GLU A 70 -0.26 12.63 7.51
C GLU A 70 -0.41 11.22 6.95
N TYR A 71 -1.02 10.30 7.69
CA TYR A 71 -1.31 8.96 7.19
C TYR A 71 -2.32 8.97 6.03
N GLU A 72 -3.39 9.79 6.13
CA GLU A 72 -4.35 9.97 5.03
C GLU A 72 -3.71 10.58 3.79
N GLU A 73 -2.77 11.50 3.97
CA GLU A 73 -1.99 12.08 2.88
C GLU A 73 -1.10 11.06 2.17
N LEU A 74 -0.37 10.24 2.93
CA LEU A 74 0.45 9.18 2.36
C LEU A 74 -0.41 8.13 1.65
N SER A 75 -1.57 7.77 2.21
CA SER A 75 -2.52 6.87 1.57
C SER A 75 -2.95 7.41 0.21
N ARG A 76 -3.32 8.69 0.14
CA ARG A 76 -3.68 9.38 -1.10
C ARG A 76 -2.51 9.42 -2.10
N GLN A 77 -1.29 9.64 -1.63
CA GLN A 77 -0.10 9.62 -2.47
C GLN A 77 0.10 8.25 -3.14
N CYS A 78 -0.04 7.15 -2.40
CA CYS A 78 0.05 5.80 -2.97
C CYS A 78 -1.06 5.53 -4.00
N LYS A 79 -2.29 5.99 -3.73
CA LYS A 79 -3.41 5.89 -4.69
C LYS A 79 -3.12 6.67 -5.97
N GLN A 80 -2.61 7.90 -5.83
CA GLN A 80 -2.26 8.74 -6.97
C GLN A 80 -1.12 8.12 -7.78
N PHE A 81 -0.10 7.56 -7.13
CA PHE A 81 0.99 6.85 -7.81
C PHE A 81 0.48 5.68 -8.66
N ALA A 82 -0.41 4.84 -8.11
CA ALA A 82 -0.99 3.73 -8.85
C ALA A 82 -1.81 4.22 -10.06
N LYS A 83 -2.57 5.30 -9.90
CA LYS A 83 -3.29 5.94 -11.01
C LYS A 83 -2.32 6.47 -12.08
N ASP A 84 -1.32 7.25 -11.68
CA ASP A 84 -0.34 7.85 -12.60
C ASP A 84 0.41 6.78 -13.38
N LEU A 85 0.71 5.64 -12.76
CA LEU A 85 1.33 4.50 -13.41
C LEU A 85 0.41 3.85 -14.45
N LEU A 86 -0.89 3.72 -14.16
CA LEU A 86 -1.88 3.21 -15.12
C LEU A 86 -2.07 4.18 -16.30
N ASP A 87 -2.03 5.49 -16.04
CA ASP A 87 -2.15 6.54 -17.06
C ASP A 87 -0.97 6.55 -18.04
N GLN A 88 0.17 5.92 -17.72
CA GLN A 88 1.30 5.76 -18.65
C GLN A 88 1.11 4.64 -19.69
N THR A 89 0.06 3.83 -19.59
CA THR A 89 -0.20 2.75 -20.55
C THR A 89 -0.53 3.33 -21.93
N ARG A 90 0.06 2.75 -22.99
CA ARG A 90 -0.04 3.26 -24.37
C ARG A 90 -0.86 2.37 -25.29
N SER A 91 -1.19 1.16 -24.86
CA SER A 91 -1.98 0.22 -25.65
C SER A 91 -3.04 -0.47 -24.81
N SER A 92 -4.15 -0.85 -25.46
CA SER A 92 -5.19 -1.69 -24.84
C SER A 92 -4.62 -3.03 -24.35
N ARG A 93 -3.59 -3.55 -25.01
CA ARG A 93 -2.90 -4.77 -24.61
C ARG A 93 -2.17 -4.63 -23.28
N GLU A 94 -1.45 -3.53 -23.05
CA GLU A 94 -0.82 -3.26 -21.76
C GLU A 94 -1.86 -3.13 -20.64
N LEU A 95 -2.96 -2.43 -20.93
CA LEU A 95 -4.07 -2.27 -20.00
C LEU A 95 -4.70 -3.62 -19.64
N GLU A 96 -4.98 -4.47 -20.63
CA GLU A 96 -5.52 -5.82 -20.42
C GLU A 96 -4.58 -6.69 -19.58
N ILE A 97 -3.27 -6.61 -19.80
CA ILE A 97 -2.27 -7.33 -19.00
C ILE A 97 -2.32 -6.86 -17.54
N ILE A 98 -2.29 -5.55 -17.29
CA ILE A 98 -2.31 -5.00 -15.92
C ILE A 98 -3.61 -5.36 -15.20
N LEU A 99 -4.76 -5.22 -15.89
CA LEU A 99 -6.08 -5.48 -15.31
C LEU A 99 -6.32 -6.96 -15.00
N ASN A 100 -5.70 -7.87 -15.76
CA ASN A 100 -5.85 -9.31 -15.59
C ASN A 100 -4.65 -9.98 -14.90
N TYR A 101 -3.62 -9.22 -14.51
CA TYR A 101 -2.44 -9.79 -13.85
C TYR A 101 -2.82 -10.52 -12.56
N ARG A 102 -2.34 -11.76 -12.42
CA ARG A 102 -2.40 -12.58 -11.23
C ARG A 102 -0.98 -12.85 -10.76
N ASP A 103 -0.75 -12.74 -9.45
CA ASP A 103 0.49 -13.21 -8.85
C ASP A 103 0.54 -14.75 -8.99
N ASP A 104 1.66 -15.27 -9.46
CA ASP A 104 1.85 -16.66 -9.94
C ASP A 104 1.55 -17.74 -8.86
N ASN A 105 1.29 -17.34 -7.61
CA ASN A 105 0.88 -18.25 -6.53
C ASN A 105 -0.57 -18.78 -6.65
N SER A 106 -1.32 -18.42 -7.69
CA SER A 106 -2.73 -18.83 -7.90
C SER A 106 -2.93 -19.74 -9.12
N LEU A 107 -2.00 -20.66 -9.38
CA LEU A 107 -2.03 -21.65 -10.47
C LEU A 107 -3.22 -22.65 -10.46
N LEU A 108 -4.22 -22.50 -9.58
CA LEU A 108 -5.27 -23.51 -9.39
C LEU A 108 -6.64 -23.16 -9.98
N GLU A 109 -6.82 -21.99 -10.58
CA GLU A 109 -8.10 -21.64 -11.22
C GLU A 109 -7.90 -21.14 -12.64
N GLU A 110 -7.72 -22.10 -13.56
CA GLU A 110 -8.13 -21.92 -14.95
C GLU A 110 -9.63 -21.59 -14.96
N GLN A 111 -10.00 -20.33 -15.16
CA GLN A 111 -11.31 -19.99 -15.72
C GLN A 111 -11.37 -18.53 -16.20
N SER A 112 -11.62 -18.40 -17.51
CA SER A 112 -12.05 -17.21 -18.25
C SER A 112 -11.08 -16.01 -18.29
N GLY A 113 -10.53 -15.76 -19.47
CA GLY A 113 -9.60 -14.66 -19.78
C GLY A 113 -10.15 -13.23 -19.70
N ASN A 114 -11.07 -12.94 -18.78
CA ASN A 114 -11.63 -11.61 -18.51
C ASN A 114 -12.09 -11.46 -17.06
N ASP A 115 -11.35 -12.03 -16.12
CA ASP A 115 -11.78 -12.01 -14.71
C ASP A 115 -11.42 -10.70 -13.98
N LEU A 116 -10.71 -9.78 -14.65
CA LEU A 116 -10.34 -8.45 -14.17
C LEU A 116 -9.81 -8.49 -12.73
N ALA A 117 -8.93 -9.47 -12.46
CA ALA A 117 -8.48 -9.82 -11.11
C ALA A 117 -7.91 -8.60 -10.37
N ARG A 118 -7.14 -7.77 -11.08
CA ARG A 118 -6.57 -6.54 -10.53
C ARG A 118 -7.63 -5.50 -10.20
N LEU A 119 -8.66 -5.38 -11.04
CA LEU A 119 -9.76 -4.44 -10.81
C LEU A 119 -10.56 -4.82 -9.57
N LYS A 120 -10.87 -6.12 -9.41
CA LYS A 120 -11.52 -6.64 -8.20
C LYS A 120 -10.70 -6.32 -6.95
N LEU A 121 -9.38 -6.45 -7.05
CA LEU A 121 -8.45 -6.12 -5.97
C LEU A 121 -8.42 -4.61 -5.67
N ALA A 122 -8.41 -3.76 -6.68
CA ALA A 122 -8.48 -2.31 -6.52
C ALA A 122 -9.77 -1.87 -5.81
N ILE A 123 -10.91 -2.49 -6.15
CA ILE A 123 -12.20 -2.27 -5.47
C ILE A 123 -12.11 -2.71 -4.00
N LYS A 124 -11.54 -3.88 -3.72
CA LYS A 124 -11.33 -4.39 -2.35
C LYS A 124 -10.51 -3.41 -1.49
N TYR A 125 -9.46 -2.81 -2.06
CA TYR A 125 -8.62 -1.82 -1.40
C TYR A 125 -9.15 -0.38 -1.51
N ARG A 126 -10.38 -0.16 -1.98
CA ARG A 126 -11.03 1.15 -2.08
C ARG A 126 -10.16 2.20 -2.78
N GLN A 127 -9.55 1.77 -3.89
CA GLN A 127 -8.88 2.66 -4.84
C GLN A 127 -9.97 3.44 -5.58
N LYS A 128 -10.19 4.70 -5.20
CA LYS A 128 -11.15 5.62 -5.81
C LYS A 128 -10.43 6.91 -6.18
#